data_AF-A0A349WHY1-F1
#
_entry.id   AF-A0A349WHY1-F1
#
_cell.length_a   1.000
_cell.length_b   1.000
_cell.length_c   1.000
_cell.angle_alpha   90.00
_cell.angle_beta   90.00
_cell.angle_gamma   90.00
#
_symmetry.space_group_name_H-M   'P 1'
#
loop_
_entity.id
_entity.type
_entity.pdbx_description
1 polymer ?
#
loop_
_entity_poly.entity_id
_entity_poly.type
_entity_poly.pdbx_seq_one_letter_code
_entity_poly.pdbx_strand_id
1 'polypeptide(L)' 'MKRKLRMGMVGGGRGAFIGGVHRRAAALDGNIELVAGAFSSDPKKSSLSGKDFFLDPSRVYGSFQEMVEKEKAL' A
#
# COMPACT_ATOMS: atom_id res chain seq x y z
N MET A 1 -13.53 9.91 16.30
CA MET A 1 -13.41 9.58 14.85
C MET A 1 -14.17 8.28 14.60
N LYS A 2 -15.08 8.21 13.61
CA LYS A 2 -15.93 7.03 13.36
C LYS A 2 -15.42 6.10 12.24
N ARG A 3 -14.21 6.30 11.71
CA ARG A 3 -13.62 5.48 10.63
C ARG A 3 -12.13 5.25 10.82
N LYS A 4 -11.61 4.16 10.27
CA LYS A 4 -10.16 3.89 10.19
C LYS A 4 -9.46 4.92 9.32
N LEU A 5 -8.19 5.20 9.62
CA LEU A 5 -7.29 5.98 8.78
C LEU A 5 -6.92 5.15 7.55
N ARG A 6 -7.13 5.71 6.37
CA ARG A 6 -6.76 5.09 5.09
C ARG A 6 -5.30 5.41 4.81
N MET A 7 -4.45 4.39 4.75
CA MET A 7 -3.01 4.51 4.52
C MET A 7 -2.65 4.04 3.11
N GLY A 8 -1.75 4.78 2.47
CA GLY A 8 -0.99 4.34 1.31
C GLY A 8 0.44 3.99 1.70
N MET A 9 1.08 3.06 0.99
CA MET A 9 2.48 2.66 1.27
C MET A 9 3.36 2.71 0.02
N VAL A 10 4.56 3.27 0.16
CA VAL A 10 5.59 3.31 -0.89
C VAL A 10 6.76 2.42 -0.46
N GLY A 11 7.14 1.47 -1.32
CA GLY A 11 8.12 0.44 -0.99
C GLY A 11 7.56 -0.67 -0.09
N GLY A 12 8.44 -1.55 0.41
CA GLY A 12 8.05 -2.57 1.39
C GLY A 12 7.21 -3.73 0.83
N GLY A 13 7.26 -3.99 -0.48
CA GLY A 13 6.53 -5.06 -1.17
C GLY A 13 6.93 -6.48 -0.79
N ARG A 14 6.60 -7.44 -1.67
CA ARG A 14 6.90 -8.86 -1.52
C ARG A 14 8.38 -9.09 -1.19
N GLY A 15 8.64 -9.90 -0.17
CA GLY A 15 10.00 -10.24 0.29
C GLY A 15 10.67 -9.18 1.18
N ALA A 16 10.10 -7.99 1.36
CA ALA A 16 10.69 -6.97 2.22
C ALA A 16 10.33 -7.18 3.70
N PHE A 17 11.34 -7.39 4.54
CA PHE A 17 11.17 -7.53 5.99
C PHE A 17 10.53 -6.28 6.61
N ILE A 18 11.13 -5.10 6.36
CA ILE A 18 10.67 -3.83 6.93
C ILE A 18 9.23 -3.49 6.51
N GLY A 19 8.85 -3.75 5.25
CA GLY A 19 7.48 -3.53 4.80
C GLY A 19 6.44 -4.34 5.59
N GLY A 20 6.78 -5.60 5.93
CA GLY A 20 5.94 -6.42 6.81
C GLY A 20 5.83 -5.87 8.23
N VAL A 21 6.91 -5.31 8.78
CA VAL A 21 6.92 -4.66 10.10
C VAL A 21 5.97 -3.45 10.12
N HIS A 22 6.07 -2.54 9.14
CA HIS A 22 5.18 -1.37 9.08
C HIS A 22 3.71 -1.75 8.93
N ARG A 23 3.38 -2.72 8.07
CA ARG A 23 1.98 -3.18 7.92
C ARG A 23 1.43 -3.78 9.20
N ARG A 24 2.22 -4.58 9.93
CA ARG A 24 1.82 -5.13 11.23
C ARG A 24 1.64 -4.04 12.29
N ALA A 25 2.55 -3.07 12.35
CA ALA A 25 2.44 -1.95 13.28
C ALA A 25 1.19 -1.09 12.99
N ALA A 26 0.91 -0.80 11.72
CA ALA A 26 -0.28 -0.05 11.32
C ALA A 26 -1.59 -0.79 11.68
N ALA A 27 -1.61 -2.11 11.59
CA ALA A 27 -2.78 -2.92 11.94
C ALA A 27 -2.96 -3.14 13.45
N LEU A 28 -1.95 -2.86 14.27
CA LEU A 28 -1.84 -3.34 15.65
C LEU A 28 -3.00 -2.87 16.55
N ASP A 29 -3.40 -1.62 16.42
CA ASP A 29 -4.46 -1.01 17.22
C ASP A 29 -5.83 -0.99 16.50
N GLY A 30 -5.89 -1.55 15.30
CA GLY A 30 -7.09 -1.62 14.47
C GLY A 30 -7.53 -0.28 13.86
N ASN A 31 -6.75 0.80 14.00
CA ASN A 31 -7.16 2.14 13.56
C ASN A 31 -6.74 2.48 12.13
N ILE A 32 -5.87 1.70 11.50
CA ILE A 32 -5.36 1.97 10.15
C ILE A 32 -5.73 0.84 9.19
N GLU A 33 -6.07 1.21 7.97
CA GLU A 33 -6.34 0.31 6.86
C GLU A 33 -5.40 0.66 5.70
N LEU A 34 -4.61 -0.32 5.23
CA LEU A 34 -3.82 -0.16 4.00
C LEU A 34 -4.76 -0.29 2.81
N VAL A 35 -4.84 0.74 1.98
CA VAL A 35 -5.81 0.77 0.88
C VAL A 35 -5.21 1.06 -0.50
N ALA A 36 -3.92 1.39 -0.57
CA ALA A 36 -3.22 1.70 -1.80
C ALA A 36 -1.69 1.51 -1.65
N GLY A 37 -0.96 1.34 -2.74
CA GLY A 37 0.50 1.38 -2.66
C GLY A 37 1.28 1.27 -3.96
N ALA A 38 2.53 1.70 -3.89
CA ALA A 38 3.56 1.54 -4.92
C ALA A 38 4.73 0.76 -4.32
N PHE A 39 4.69 -0.57 -4.42
CA PHE A 39 5.51 -1.45 -3.58
C PHE A 39 6.91 -1.75 -4.12
N SER A 40 7.13 -1.44 -5.40
CA SER A 40 8.38 -1.70 -6.13
C SER A 40 8.43 -0.78 -7.35
N SER A 41 9.63 -0.38 -7.77
CA SER A 41 9.86 0.32 -9.04
C SER A 41 9.59 -0.57 -10.27
N ASP A 42 9.68 -1.89 -10.10
CA ASP A 42 9.16 -2.87 -11.07
C ASP A 42 7.63 -2.98 -10.91
N PRO A 43 6.81 -2.56 -11.91
CA PRO A 43 5.35 -2.58 -11.83
C PRO A 43 4.77 -3.98 -11.65
N LYS A 44 5.41 -5.02 -12.21
CA LYS A 44 4.95 -6.41 -12.05
C LYS A 44 5.11 -6.86 -10.61
N LYS A 45 6.26 -6.57 -9.99
CA LYS A 45 6.48 -6.84 -8.56
C LYS A 45 5.55 -6.02 -7.67
N SER A 46 5.24 -4.78 -8.05
CA SER A 46 4.29 -3.94 -7.33
C SER A 46 2.89 -4.56 -7.35
N SER A 47 2.38 -4.92 -8.54
CA SER A 47 1.09 -5.60 -8.72
C SER A 47 1.01 -6.92 -7.93
N LEU A 48 2.05 -7.75 -8.00
CA LEU A 48 2.14 -9.00 -7.23
C LEU A 48 2.11 -8.77 -5.71
N SER A 49 2.70 -7.68 -5.22
CA SER A 49 2.66 -7.31 -3.81
C SER A 49 1.26 -6.84 -3.41
N GLY A 50 0.60 -6.04 -4.24
CA GLY A 50 -0.78 -5.62 -4.03
C GLY A 50 -1.75 -6.80 -3.94
N LYS A 51 -1.54 -7.83 -4.78
CA LYS A 51 -2.30 -9.08 -4.71
C LYS A 51 -2.09 -9.82 -3.38
N ASP A 52 -0.86 -9.92 -2.89
CA ASP A 52 -0.58 -10.56 -1.59
C ASP A 52 -1.22 -9.82 -0.42
N PHE A 53 -1.38 -8.50 -0.55
CA PHE A 53 -1.93 -7.64 0.48
C PHE A 53 -3.43 -7.40 0.30
N PHE A 54 -4.08 -8.13 -0.61
CA PHE A 54 -5.52 -8.08 -0.89
C PHE A 54 -6.03 -6.67 -1.22
N LEU A 55 -5.22 -5.88 -1.93
CA LEU A 55 -5.59 -4.53 -2.35
C LEU A 55 -6.37 -4.55 -3.66
N ASP A 56 -7.22 -3.55 -3.82
CA ASP A 56 -7.85 -3.25 -5.11
C ASP A 56 -6.75 -3.01 -6.18
N PRO A 57 -6.70 -3.78 -7.28
CA PRO A 57 -5.70 -3.62 -8.31
C PRO A 57 -5.66 -2.22 -8.93
N SER A 58 -6.78 -1.47 -8.90
CA SER A 58 -6.84 -0.08 -9.39
C SER A 58 -6.07 0.92 -8.52
N ARG A 59 -5.70 0.53 -7.30
CA ARG A 59 -4.97 1.33 -6.31
C ARG A 59 -3.58 0.78 -5.99
N VAL A 60 -3.07 -0.05 -6.90
CA VAL A 60 -1.70 -0.56 -6.88
C VAL A 60 -0.96 0.05 -8.06
N TYR A 61 0.08 0.83 -7.77
CA TYR A 61 0.73 1.70 -8.75
C TYR A 61 2.14 1.24 -9.10
N GLY A 62 2.62 1.62 -10.27
CA GLY A 62 3.98 1.33 -10.72
C GLY A 62 5.02 2.34 -10.22
N SER A 63 4.56 3.52 -9.77
CA SER A 63 5.42 4.58 -9.23
C SER A 63 4.71 5.31 -8.09
N PHE A 64 5.48 5.92 -7.19
CA PHE A 64 4.89 6.72 -6.11
C PHE A 64 4.31 8.04 -6.63
N GLN A 65 4.85 8.58 -7.73
CA GLN A 65 4.35 9.80 -8.36
C GLN A 65 2.94 9.57 -8.90
N GLU A 66 2.75 8.51 -9.70
CA GLU A 66 1.44 8.09 -10.21
C GLU A 66 0.45 7.86 -9.06
N MET A 67 0.89 7.20 -7.99
CA MET A 67 0.09 6.99 -6.79
C MET A 67 -0.38 8.32 -6.19
N VAL A 68 0.53 9.26 -5.94
CA VAL A 68 0.19 10.56 -5.34
C VAL A 68 -0.77 11.34 -6.23
N GLU A 69 -0.56 11.35 -7.54
CA GLU A 69 -1.43 12.03 -8.50
C GLU A 69 -2.84 11.46 -8.50
N LYS A 70 -2.98 10.13 -8.58
CA LYS A 70 -4.29 9.46 -8.63
C LYS A 70 -5.02 9.50 -7.29
N GLU A 71 -4.31 9.25 -6.19
CA GLU A 71 -4.89 9.24 -4.84
C GLU A 71 -5.31 10.63 -4.37
N LYS A 72 -4.62 11.69 -4.79
CA LYS A 72 -5.01 13.08 -4.52
C LYS A 72 -6.37 13.45 -5.14
N ALA A 73 -6.78 12.77 -6.19
CA ALA A 73 -8.00 13.07 -6.94
C ALA A 73 -9.26 12.32 -6.44
N LEU A 74 -9.14 11.50 -5.39
CA LEU A 74 -10.21 10.70 -4.78
C LEU A 74 -10.86 11.38 -3.58
#